data_AF-A0A391NQY9-F1
#
_entry.id   AF-A0A391NQY9-F1
#
_cell.length_a   1.000
_cell.length_b   1.000
_cell.length_c   1.000
_cell.angle_alpha   90.00
_cell.angle_beta   90.00
_cell.angle_gamma   90.00
#
_symmetry.space_group_name_H-M   'P 1'
#
loop_
_entity.id
_entity.type
_entity.pdbx_description
1 polymer ?
#
loop_
_entity_poly.entity_id
_entity_poly.type
_entity_poly.pdbx_seq_one_letter_code
_entity_poly.pdbx_strand_id
1 'polypeptide(L)'
;MLFIRLGAVKSRAVRLGEVDERRRALHKDAWPDYVLKVANNIDNQFETPVLFYVLSFMAWANDGVDWLLLSLCWAFVGTRLVHSYIHVGANLVARRRKVFTGGVLILVLFTALNLRPFLAL
;
A
#
# COMPACT_ATOMS: atom_id res chain seq x y z
N MET A 1 12.64 1.85 -0.09
CA MET A 1 12.94 1.88 1.37
C MET A 1 12.32 0.71 2.15
N LEU A 2 11.02 0.39 2.03
CA LEU A 2 10.39 -0.70 2.82
C LEU A 2 11.01 -2.08 2.59
N PHE A 3 11.39 -2.44 1.36
CA PHE A 3 12.09 -3.70 1.07
C PHE A 3 13.47 -3.78 1.74
N ILE A 4 14.21 -2.66 1.75
CA ILE A 4 15.48 -2.55 2.47
C ILE A 4 15.24 -2.77 3.97
N ARG A 5 14.22 -2.11 4.53
CA ARG A 5 13.82 -2.30 5.93
C ARG A 5 13.42 -3.75 6.21
N LEU A 6 12.66 -4.40 5.34
CA LEU A 6 12.25 -5.80 5.47
C LEU A 6 13.49 -6.71 5.52
N GLY A 7 14.43 -6.52 4.59
CA GLY A 7 15.70 -7.25 4.58
C GLY A 7 16.48 -7.07 5.88
N ALA A 8 16.60 -5.83 6.35
CA ALA A 8 17.30 -5.51 7.60
C ALA A 8 16.64 -6.15 8.83
N VAL A 9 15.31 -6.09 8.97
CA VAL A 9 14.62 -6.69 10.11
C VAL A 9 14.62 -8.22 10.05
N LYS A 10 14.52 -8.81 8.85
CA LYS A 10 14.64 -10.27 8.67
C LYS A 10 16.04 -10.76 9.03
N SER A 11 17.08 -10.07 8.56
CA SER A 11 18.47 -10.39 8.91
C SER A 11 18.72 -10.27 10.42
N ARG A 12 18.16 -9.24 11.07
CA ARG A 12 18.20 -9.09 12.53
C ARG A 12 17.54 -10.27 13.24
N ALA A 13 16.33 -10.67 12.85
CA ALA A 13 15.60 -11.78 13.47
C ALA A 13 16.39 -13.10 13.39
N VAL A 14 16.98 -13.40 12.22
CA VAL A 14 17.82 -14.59 12.03
C VAL A 14 19.05 -14.55 12.93
N ARG A 15 19.77 -13.42 12.99
CA ARG A 15 20.95 -13.27 13.86
C ARG A 15 20.63 -13.42 15.35
N LEU A 16 19.42 -13.05 15.76
CA LEU A 16 18.95 -13.17 17.15
C LEU A 16 18.36 -14.56 17.47
N GLY A 17 18.27 -15.46 16.49
CA GLY A 17 17.64 -16.78 16.69
C GLY A 17 16.13 -16.72 16.94
N GLU A 18 15.47 -15.63 16.56
CA GLU A 18 14.03 -15.40 16.79
C GLU A 18 13.14 -16.06 15.72
N VAL A 19 13.72 -16.88 14.83
CA VAL A 19 13.04 -17.44 13.65
C VAL A 19 12.96 -18.95 13.78
N ASP A 20 11.76 -19.49 13.61
CA ASP A 20 11.57 -20.94 13.50
C ASP A 20 11.91 -21.40 12.09
N GLU A 21 13.17 -21.78 11.87
CA GLU A 21 13.68 -22.15 10.54
C GLU A 21 12.99 -23.38 9.94
N ARG A 22 12.42 -24.27 10.77
CA ARG A 22 11.69 -25.46 10.26
C ARG A 22 10.32 -25.08 9.70
N ARG A 23 9.68 -24.07 10.28
CA ARG A 23 8.32 -23.63 9.90
C ARG A 23 8.30 -22.48 8.91
N ARG A 24 9.37 -21.67 8.88
CA ARG A 24 9.50 -20.43 8.11
C ARG A 24 9.11 -20.50 6.64
N ALA A 25 9.30 -21.66 5.99
CA ALA A 25 8.99 -21.83 4.57
C ALA A 25 7.50 -21.68 4.25
N LEU A 26 6.60 -22.08 5.17
CA LEU A 26 5.16 -22.15 4.93
C LEU A 26 4.34 -21.31 5.92
N HIS A 27 4.92 -20.93 7.05
CA HIS A 27 4.20 -20.31 8.15
C HIS A 27 4.69 -18.89 8.40
N LYS A 28 3.79 -17.90 8.23
CA LYS A 28 4.11 -16.49 8.49
C LYS A 28 4.47 -16.25 9.97
N ASP A 29 3.80 -16.93 10.91
CA ASP A 29 4.05 -16.84 12.36
C ASP A 29 5.41 -17.41 12.82
N ALA A 30 6.18 -18.02 11.92
CA ALA A 30 7.59 -18.35 12.18
C ALA A 30 8.49 -17.11 12.26
N TRP A 31 7.97 -15.93 11.93
CA TRP A 31 8.64 -14.64 12.06
C TRP A 31 8.08 -13.83 13.24
N PRO A 32 8.93 -13.04 13.93
CA PRO A 32 8.45 -12.16 14.99
C PRO A 32 7.59 -11.02 14.44
N ASP A 33 6.71 -10.49 15.28
CA ASP A 33 5.71 -9.46 14.93
C ASP A 33 6.30 -8.23 14.24
N TYR A 34 7.50 -7.80 14.61
CA TYR A 34 8.13 -6.63 14.00
C TYR A 34 8.55 -6.87 12.54
N VAL A 35 8.84 -8.12 12.15
CA VAL A 35 9.07 -8.52 10.76
C VAL A 35 7.74 -8.59 10.03
N LEU A 36 6.76 -9.27 10.63
CA LEU A 36 5.41 -9.41 10.06
C LEU A 36 4.75 -8.06 9.79
N LYS A 37 4.93 -7.09 10.69
CA LYS A 37 4.44 -5.72 10.51
C LYS A 37 4.95 -5.07 9.23
N VAL A 38 6.23 -5.26 8.87
CA VAL A 38 6.82 -4.71 7.65
C VAL A 38 6.35 -5.50 6.42
N ALA A 39 6.34 -6.84 6.52
CA ALA A 39 5.89 -7.71 5.44
C ALA A 39 4.43 -7.45 5.05
N ASN A 40 3.54 -7.41 6.05
CA ASN A 40 2.11 -7.14 5.84
C ASN A 40 1.87 -5.73 5.28
N ASN A 41 2.71 -4.74 5.65
CA ASN A 41 2.60 -3.43 5.04
C ASN A 41 2.98 -3.46 3.55
N ILE A 42 4.01 -4.21 3.17
CA ILE A 42 4.41 -4.40 1.77
C ILE A 42 3.29 -5.11 1.00
N ASP A 43 2.75 -6.21 1.53
CA ASP A 43 1.62 -6.92 0.92
C ASP A 43 0.45 -5.96 0.63
N ASN A 44 0.07 -5.13 1.60
CA ASN A 44 -1.02 -4.15 1.42
C ASN A 44 -0.70 -3.06 0.38
N GLN A 45 0.58 -2.74 0.13
CA GLN A 45 0.98 -1.80 -0.92
C GLN A 45 0.84 -2.40 -2.34
N PHE A 46 0.55 -3.69 -2.48
CA PHE A 46 0.28 -4.36 -3.77
C PHE A 46 -1.20 -4.62 -4.04
N GLU A 47 -2.11 -4.28 -3.12
CA GLU A 47 -3.55 -4.44 -3.33
C GLU A 47 -4.12 -3.24 -4.11
N THR A 48 -4.52 -2.20 -3.39
CA THR A 48 -5.13 -0.98 -3.98
C THR A 48 -4.21 -0.22 -4.95
N PRO A 49 -2.88 -0.16 -4.77
CA PRO A 49 -2.02 0.58 -5.71
C PRO A 49 -1.93 -0.04 -7.10
N VAL A 50 -2.19 -1.34 -7.26
CA VAL A 50 -2.22 -1.96 -8.59
C VAL A 50 -3.35 -1.36 -9.42
N LEU A 51 -4.55 -1.20 -8.84
CA LEU A 51 -5.67 -0.53 -9.51
C LEU A 51 -5.34 0.93 -9.83
N PHE A 52 -4.69 1.63 -8.91
CA PHE A 52 -4.24 3.02 -9.14
C PHE A 52 -3.32 3.15 -10.36
N TYR A 53 -2.35 2.25 -10.53
CA TYR A 53 -1.47 2.27 -11.69
C TYR A 53 -2.22 2.00 -13.00
N VAL A 54 -3.13 1.02 -13.01
CA VAL A 54 -3.98 0.73 -14.18
C VAL A 54 -4.80 1.95 -14.58
N LEU A 55 -5.46 2.59 -13.62
CA LEU A 55 -6.27 3.80 -13.86
C LEU A 55 -5.41 4.99 -14.29
N SER A 56 -4.19 5.12 -13.77
CA SER A 56 -3.27 6.18 -14.19
C SER A 56 -2.85 6.03 -15.66
N PHE A 57 -2.55 4.81 -16.09
CA PHE A 57 -2.26 4.54 -17.50
C PHE A 57 -3.48 4.71 -18.39
N MET A 58 -4.67 4.33 -17.90
CA MET A 58 -5.93 4.58 -18.60
C MET A 58 -6.20 6.07 -18.77
N ALA A 59 -6.01 6.89 -17.73
CA ALA A 59 -6.16 8.35 -17.80
C ALA A 59 -5.22 8.94 -18.86
N TRP A 60 -3.96 8.50 -18.86
CA TRP A 60 -2.94 8.96 -19.79
C TRP A 60 -3.24 8.54 -21.23
N ALA A 61 -3.64 7.28 -21.46
CA ALA A 61 -3.92 6.77 -22.81
C ALA A 61 -5.16 7.39 -23.47
N ASN A 62 -6.09 7.94 -22.68
CA ASN A 62 -7.29 8.61 -23.18
C ASN A 62 -7.16 10.14 -23.22
N ASP A 63 -5.96 10.69 -23.07
CA ASP A 63 -5.71 12.13 -22.94
C ASP A 63 -6.58 12.81 -21.85
N GLY A 64 -6.98 12.04 -20.82
CA GLY A 64 -7.89 12.48 -19.75
C GLY A 64 -7.19 13.14 -18.56
N VAL A 65 -5.87 13.36 -18.63
CA VAL A 65 -5.09 13.91 -17.51
C VAL A 65 -5.35 15.40 -17.39
N ASP A 66 -6.13 15.78 -16.38
CA ASP A 66 -6.34 17.16 -15.96
C ASP A 66 -5.80 17.43 -14.54
N TRP A 67 -5.92 18.67 -14.09
CA TRP A 67 -5.48 19.08 -12.75
C TRP A 67 -6.24 18.37 -11.63
N LEU A 68 -7.51 17.99 -11.84
CA LEU A 68 -8.32 17.31 -10.84
C LEU A 68 -7.85 15.85 -10.67
N LEU A 69 -7.69 15.11 -11.76
CA LEU A 69 -7.19 13.74 -11.76
C LEU A 69 -5.76 13.69 -11.19
N LEU A 70 -4.89 14.61 -11.62
CA LEU A 70 -3.53 14.69 -11.10
C LEU A 70 -3.51 14.97 -9.58
N SER A 71 -4.40 15.84 -9.09
CA SER A 71 -4.53 16.13 -7.66
C SER A 71 -4.99 14.90 -6.87
N LEU A 72 -5.94 14.12 -7.40
CA LEU A 72 -6.38 12.86 -6.79
C LEU A 72 -5.26 11.82 -6.77
N CYS A 73 -4.45 11.74 -7.82
CA CYS A 73 -3.28 10.85 -7.84
C CYS A 73 -2.30 11.17 -6.71
N TRP A 74 -1.95 12.44 -6.53
CA TRP A 74 -1.06 12.86 -5.45
C TRP A 74 -1.69 12.69 -4.07
N ALA A 75 -3.00 12.96 -3.93
CA ALA A 75 -3.71 12.69 -2.69
C ALA A 75 -3.68 11.19 -2.33
N PHE A 76 -3.92 10.30 -3.31
CA PHE A 76 -3.82 8.85 -3.13
C PHE A 76 -2.41 8.45 -2.67
N VAL A 77 -1.37 8.91 -3.37
CA VAL A 77 0.04 8.66 -2.99
C VAL A 77 0.31 9.12 -1.56
N GLY A 78 -0.17 10.32 -1.19
CA GLY A 78 -0.07 10.85 0.17
C GLY A 78 -0.71 9.93 1.21
N THR A 79 -1.92 9.41 0.95
CA THR A 79 -2.55 8.45 1.87
C THR A 79 -1.72 7.18 2.04
N ARG A 80 -1.08 6.68 0.97
CA ARG A 80 -0.23 5.48 1.04
C ARG A 80 1.02 5.72 1.89
N LEU A 81 1.66 6.87 1.75
CA LEU A 81 2.82 7.25 2.55
C LEU A 81 2.45 7.35 4.04
N VAL A 82 1.37 8.04 4.37
CA VAL A 82 0.88 8.17 5.75
C VAL A 82 0.46 6.82 6.33
N HIS A 83 -0.26 6.00 5.56
CA HIS A 83 -0.67 4.66 5.98
C HIS A 83 0.55 3.78 6.30
N SER A 84 1.55 3.76 5.41
CA SER A 84 2.78 2.98 5.62
C SER A 84 3.57 3.46 6.84
N TYR A 85 3.69 4.78 7.01
CA TYR A 85 4.33 5.36 8.19
C TYR A 85 3.66 4.93 9.49
N ILE A 86 2.32 5.00 9.56
CA ILE A 86 1.56 4.57 10.74
C ILE A 86 1.71 3.06 10.97
N HIS A 87 1.56 2.25 9.91
CA HIS A 87 1.57 0.80 10.00
C HIS A 87 2.92 0.28 10.49
N VAL A 88 4.02 0.75 9.88
CA VAL A 88 5.36 0.26 10.22
C VAL A 88 5.93 0.94 11.49
N GLY A 89 5.42 2.11 11.85
CA GLY A 89 5.73 2.82 13.10
C GLY A 89 4.90 2.32 14.28
N ALA A 90 4.01 3.19 14.79
CA ALA A 90 3.20 3.00 16.00
C ALA A 90 2.09 1.94 15.85
N ASN A 91 1.74 1.56 14.62
CA ASN A 91 0.77 0.53 14.29
C ASN A 91 -0.64 0.70 14.91
N LEU A 92 -1.09 1.93 15.10
CA LEU A 92 -2.41 2.23 15.65
C LEU A 92 -3.50 1.84 14.64
N VAL A 93 -4.20 0.72 14.90
CA VAL A 93 -5.19 0.10 14.00
C VAL A 93 -6.25 1.08 13.53
N ALA A 94 -6.84 1.85 14.46
CA ALA A 94 -7.88 2.81 14.13
C ALA A 94 -7.40 3.93 13.19
N ARG A 95 -6.17 4.44 13.40
CA ARG A 95 -5.59 5.49 12.54
C ARG A 95 -5.24 4.95 11.17
N ARG A 96 -4.57 3.79 11.08
CA ARG A 96 -4.23 3.20 9.78
C ARG A 96 -5.49 2.86 8.97
N ARG A 97 -6.55 2.37 9.62
CA ARG A 97 -7.83 2.08 8.97
C ARG A 97 -8.46 3.34 8.37
N LYS A 98 -8.52 4.45 9.13
CA LYS A 98 -9.05 5.73 8.62
C LYS A 98 -8.30 6.23 7.39
N VAL A 99 -6.96 6.20 7.42
CA VAL A 99 -6.12 6.63 6.30
C VAL A 99 -6.30 5.71 5.09
N PHE A 100 -6.33 4.39 5.30
CA PHE A 100 -6.59 3.42 4.25
C PHE A 100 -7.97 3.65 3.59
N THR A 101 -9.03 3.83 4.39
CA THR A 101 -10.37 4.11 3.89
C THR A 101 -10.41 5.42 3.10
N GLY A 102 -9.74 6.48 3.57
CA GLY A 102 -9.61 7.73 2.80
C GLY A 102 -8.95 7.50 1.43
N GLY A 103 -7.87 6.72 1.39
CA GLY A 103 -7.20 6.35 0.13
C GLY A 103 -8.10 5.54 -0.81
N VAL A 104 -8.90 4.61 -0.28
CA VAL A 104 -9.88 3.84 -1.06
C VAL A 104 -10.96 4.75 -1.64
N LEU A 105 -11.48 5.71 -0.87
CA LEU A 105 -12.48 6.66 -1.37
C LEU A 105 -11.93 7.56 -2.48
N ILE A 106 -10.69 8.02 -2.34
CA ILE A 106 -9.98 8.76 -3.40
C ILE A 106 -9.86 7.88 -4.65
N LEU A 107 -9.49 6.62 -4.49
CA LEU A 107 -9.36 5.67 -5.60
C LEU A 107 -10.70 5.43 -6.30
N VAL A 108 -11.79 5.25 -5.55
CA VAL A 108 -13.14 5.10 -6.10
C VAL A 108 -13.56 6.35 -6.89
N LEU A 109 -13.32 7.54 -6.34
CA LEU A 109 -13.57 8.78 -7.05
C LEU A 109 -12.74 8.86 -8.33
N PHE A 110 -11.44 8.59 -8.24
CA PHE A 110 -10.54 8.58 -9.40
C PHE A 110 -11.02 7.60 -10.49
N THR A 111 -11.47 6.40 -10.12
CA THR A 111 -12.11 5.45 -11.05
C THR A 111 -13.34 6.05 -11.71
N ALA A 112 -14.27 6.61 -10.91
CA ALA A 112 -15.51 7.17 -11.45
C ALA A 112 -15.25 8.32 -12.43
N LEU A 113 -14.26 9.19 -12.15
CA LEU A 113 -13.87 10.27 -13.05
C LEU A 113 -13.26 9.73 -14.35
N ASN A 114 -12.39 8.71 -14.25
CA ASN A 114 -11.75 8.09 -15.41
C ASN A 114 -12.74 7.38 -16.35
N LEU A 115 -13.85 6.88 -15.81
CA LEU A 115 -14.86 6.16 -16.60
C LEU A 115 -15.86 7.09 -17.30
N ARG A 116 -15.89 8.40 -16.98
CA ARG A 116 -16.83 9.37 -17.57
C ARG A 116 -16.88 9.31 -19.11
N PRO A 117 -15.75 9.29 -19.85
CA PRO A 117 -15.79 9.27 -21.31
C PRO A 117 -16.49 8.03 -21.90
N PHE A 118 -16.54 6.92 -21.15
CA PHE A 118 -17.14 5.66 -21.58
C PHE A 118 -18.62 5.53 -21.19
N LEU A 119 -19.09 6.33 -20.22
CA LEU A 119 -20.42 6.21 -19.63
C LEU A 119 -21.46 7.18 -20.21
N ALA A 120 -21.10 7.96 -21.23
CA ALA A 120 -21.97 8.98 -21.85
C ALA A 120 -22.58 9.95 -20.80
N LEU A 121 -21.72 10.44 -19.89
CA LEU A 121 -21.97 11.54 -18.95
C LEU A 121 -20.99 12.68 -19.21
#